data_AF-A0A4Q6I567-F1
#
_entry.id   AF-A0A4Q6I567-F1
#
_cell.length_a   1.000
_cell.length_b   1.000
_cell.length_c   1.000
_cell.angle_alpha   90.00
_cell.angle_beta   90.00
_cell.angle_gamma   90.00
#
_symmetry.space_group_name_H-M   'P 1'
#
loop_
_entity.id
_entity.type
_entity.pdbx_description
1 polymer ?
#
loop_
_entity_poly.entity_id
_entity_poly.type
_entity_poly.pdbx_seq_one_letter_code
_entity_poly.pdbx_strand_id
1 'polypeptide(L)'
;MQLLLLVDNNDRAFLSDINLYKNEQGKFIPRNQCIKLKDTQGREISLLSHIDNSDLYGAIFTKFTVVSSSRFINETVILRGTNKHGQDVFLGLLLDKYEFRSFLDKEDELCLFISDLDEICIFLNNNNYLGSGLINERSDKQLFIDLKNNMVKLKPKMNHKEKFCTSFRFFNKDNIMVNSIIIPVELSNIGATNTTTVTLK
;
A
#
# COMPACT_ATOMS: atom_id res chain seq x y z
N MET A 1 -15.57 -2.88 -2.73
CA MET A 1 -14.38 -3.25 -3.49
C MET A 1 -13.47 -4.21 -2.73
N GLN A 2 -12.85 -5.17 -3.41
CA GLN A 2 -11.79 -6.04 -2.89
C GLN A 2 -10.56 -5.87 -3.79
N LEU A 3 -9.37 -5.83 -3.21
CA LEU A 3 -8.13 -5.59 -3.95
C LEU A 3 -7.34 -6.87 -4.10
N LEU A 4 -6.81 -7.09 -5.30
CA LEU A 4 -5.98 -8.23 -5.65
C LEU A 4 -4.54 -7.75 -5.91
N LEU A 5 -3.57 -8.40 -5.29
CA LEU A 5 -2.15 -8.14 -5.55
C LEU A 5 -1.63 -9.04 -6.66
N LEU A 6 -1.15 -8.42 -7.73
CA LEU A 6 -0.68 -9.07 -8.94
C LEU A 6 0.74 -8.61 -9.30
N VAL A 7 1.31 -9.25 -10.31
CA VAL A 7 2.60 -8.90 -10.91
C VAL A 7 2.43 -8.84 -12.42
N ASP A 8 2.93 -7.77 -13.05
CA ASP A 8 2.89 -7.58 -14.49
C ASP A 8 4.06 -8.27 -15.21
N ASN A 9 4.10 -8.17 -16.54
CA ASN A 9 5.17 -8.76 -17.34
C ASN A 9 6.56 -8.13 -17.13
N ASN A 10 6.64 -6.98 -16.46
CA ASN A 10 7.88 -6.29 -16.13
C ASN A 10 8.30 -6.51 -14.68
N ASP A 11 7.71 -7.51 -14.00
CA ASP A 11 7.99 -7.85 -12.61
C ASP A 11 7.65 -6.69 -11.65
N ARG A 12 6.65 -5.89 -12.00
CA ARG A 12 6.12 -4.84 -11.12
C ARG A 12 4.92 -5.38 -10.37
N ALA A 13 4.98 -5.35 -9.04
CA ALA A 13 3.83 -5.68 -8.20
C ALA A 13 2.83 -4.53 -8.20
N PHE A 14 1.53 -4.83 -8.27
CA PHE A 14 0.49 -3.81 -8.26
C PHE A 14 -0.81 -4.30 -7.63
N LEU A 15 -1.54 -3.38 -6.99
CA LEU A 15 -2.90 -3.59 -6.51
C LEU A 15 -3.89 -3.20 -7.59
N SER A 16 -4.91 -4.01 -7.77
CA SER A 16 -6.01 -3.77 -8.69
C SER A 16 -7.33 -4.27 -8.11
N ASP A 17 -8.46 -3.75 -8.59
CA ASP A 17 -9.78 -4.25 -8.19
C ASP A 17 -9.98 -5.68 -8.73
N ILE A 18 -10.37 -6.61 -7.85
CA ILE A 18 -10.67 -7.99 -8.22
C ILE A 18 -11.75 -8.09 -9.31
N ASN A 19 -12.68 -7.12 -9.36
CA ASN A 19 -13.78 -7.11 -10.33
C ASN A 19 -13.29 -6.98 -11.79
N LEU A 20 -12.06 -6.53 -12.00
CA LEU A 20 -11.44 -6.45 -13.33
C LEU A 20 -10.99 -7.81 -13.86
N TYR A 21 -11.12 -8.88 -13.07
CA TYR A 21 -10.62 -10.21 -13.39
C TYR A 21 -11.76 -11.25 -13.38
N LYS A 22 -11.52 -12.36 -14.07
CA LYS A 22 -12.24 -13.63 -13.94
C LYS A 22 -11.34 -14.61 -13.21
N ASN A 23 -11.92 -15.46 -12.37
CA ASN A 23 -11.19 -16.57 -11.78
C ASN A 23 -11.51 -17.84 -12.57
N GLU A 24 -10.52 -18.35 -13.28
CA GLU A 24 -10.62 -19.60 -14.03
C GLU A 24 -9.58 -20.58 -13.49
N GLN A 25 -10.05 -21.66 -12.83
CA GLN A 25 -9.20 -22.71 -12.26
C GLN A 25 -8.12 -22.18 -11.29
N GLY A 26 -8.42 -21.16 -10.49
CA GLY A 26 -7.48 -20.56 -9.55
C GLY A 26 -6.51 -19.56 -10.16
N LYS A 27 -6.65 -19.24 -11.46
CA LYS A 27 -5.92 -18.19 -12.14
C LYS A 27 -6.81 -16.97 -12.31
N PHE A 28 -6.27 -15.80 -11.98
CA PHE A 28 -6.91 -14.53 -12.29
C PHE A 28 -6.60 -14.18 -13.74
N ILE A 29 -7.64 -14.03 -14.55
CA ILE A 29 -7.55 -13.67 -15.96
C ILE A 29 -8.20 -12.29 -16.12
N PRO A 30 -7.48 -11.28 -16.60
CA PRO A 30 -8.06 -9.96 -16.77
C PRO A 30 -9.23 -10.00 -17.75
N ARG A 31 -10.32 -9.30 -17.43
CA ARG A 31 -11.46 -9.12 -18.35
C ARG A 31 -11.07 -8.25 -19.54
N ASN A 32 -10.15 -7.32 -19.34
CA ASN A 32 -9.56 -6.48 -20.38
C ASN A 32 -8.23 -7.10 -20.86
N GLN A 33 -8.15 -7.42 -22.16
CA GLN A 33 -6.99 -8.03 -22.80
C GLN A 33 -5.73 -7.16 -22.80
N CYS A 34 -5.86 -5.85 -22.54
CA CYS A 34 -4.71 -4.94 -22.39
C CYS A 34 -3.89 -5.23 -21.12
N ILE A 35 -4.48 -5.89 -20.12
CA ILE A 35 -3.79 -6.29 -18.89
C ILE A 35 -3.19 -7.69 -19.11
N LYS A 36 -1.89 -7.86 -18.90
CA LYS A 36 -1.18 -9.15 -19.04
C LYS A 36 -0.55 -9.54 -17.70
N LEU A 37 -0.74 -10.79 -17.28
CA LEU A 37 -0.27 -11.33 -15.99
C LEU A 37 0.75 -12.46 -16.19
N LYS A 38 1.74 -12.58 -15.30
CA LYS A 38 2.72 -13.69 -15.25
C LYS A 38 2.26 -14.84 -14.34
N ASP A 39 2.82 -16.03 -14.54
CA ASP A 39 2.57 -17.22 -13.72
C ASP A 39 3.85 -17.81 -13.08
N THR A 40 3.69 -18.87 -12.29
CA THR A 40 4.74 -19.49 -11.47
C THR A 40 5.79 -20.29 -12.24
N GLN A 41 5.75 -20.40 -13.57
CA GLN A 41 6.77 -21.15 -14.32
C GLN A 41 7.23 -20.52 -15.65
N GLY A 42 7.60 -19.25 -15.55
CA GLY A 42 9.03 -18.98 -15.73
C GLY A 42 9.39 -18.07 -16.91
N ARG A 43 10.31 -17.13 -16.73
CA ARG A 43 11.43 -17.01 -15.77
C ARG A 43 11.80 -15.51 -15.64
N GLU A 44 12.82 -15.15 -14.89
CA GLU A 44 12.84 -14.86 -13.44
C GLU A 44 13.93 -13.77 -13.28
N ILE A 45 13.56 -12.54 -12.90
CA ILE A 45 14.51 -11.44 -12.64
C ILE A 45 14.05 -10.73 -11.37
N SER A 46 14.97 -10.58 -10.42
CA SER A 46 14.82 -10.11 -9.05
C SER A 46 13.80 -8.96 -8.90
N LEU A 47 12.71 -9.24 -8.19
CA LEU A 47 11.53 -8.39 -7.92
C LEU A 47 11.82 -7.16 -7.03
N LEU A 48 13.09 -6.71 -7.02
CA LEU A 48 13.79 -6.11 -5.90
C LEU A 48 13.81 -7.08 -4.72
N SER A 49 14.93 -7.15 -4.02
CA SER A 49 15.19 -7.90 -2.79
C SER A 49 14.25 -7.62 -1.60
N HIS A 50 12.98 -7.23 -1.81
CA HIS A 50 12.17 -6.49 -0.82
C HIS A 50 10.69 -6.87 -0.70
N ILE A 51 10.14 -7.82 -1.45
CA ILE A 51 8.90 -8.51 -1.03
C ILE A 51 9.31 -9.92 -0.62
N ASP A 52 9.76 -10.05 0.62
CA ASP A 52 10.30 -11.25 1.26
C ASP A 52 9.25 -12.38 1.44
N ASN A 53 8.13 -12.34 0.72
CA ASN A 53 7.04 -13.32 0.84
C ASN A 53 6.35 -13.54 -0.51
N SER A 54 6.73 -14.63 -1.18
CA SER A 54 5.99 -15.24 -2.29
C SER A 54 4.52 -15.56 -1.93
N ASP A 55 4.21 -15.54 -0.64
CA ASP A 55 2.90 -15.72 -0.03
C ASP A 55 1.94 -14.54 -0.21
N LEU A 56 2.36 -13.39 -0.74
CA LEU A 56 1.45 -12.25 -0.97
C LEU A 56 0.89 -12.19 -2.39
N TYR A 57 1.54 -12.83 -3.36
CA TYR A 57 1.01 -12.88 -4.72
C TYR A 57 -0.34 -13.58 -4.76
N GLY A 58 -1.32 -12.93 -5.40
CA GLY A 58 -2.70 -13.42 -5.45
C GLY A 58 -3.46 -13.24 -4.14
N ALA A 59 -2.90 -12.51 -3.15
CA ALA A 59 -3.64 -12.16 -1.95
C ALA A 59 -4.81 -11.22 -2.27
N ILE A 60 -5.94 -11.47 -1.62
CA ILE A 60 -7.16 -10.68 -1.74
C ILE A 60 -7.34 -9.88 -0.46
N PHE A 61 -7.21 -8.57 -0.56
CA PHE A 61 -7.44 -7.63 0.53
C PHE A 61 -8.90 -7.17 0.54
N THR A 62 -9.55 -7.35 1.69
CA THR A 62 -10.99 -7.09 1.87
C THR A 62 -11.26 -5.99 2.89
N LYS A 63 -10.25 -5.63 3.68
CA LYS A 63 -10.32 -4.57 4.68
C LYS A 63 -9.11 -3.66 4.54
N PHE A 64 -9.31 -2.40 4.89
CA PHE A 64 -8.21 -1.45 4.98
C PHE A 64 -8.44 -0.47 6.11
N THR A 65 -7.33 0.08 6.59
CA THR A 65 -7.30 1.19 7.53
C THR A 65 -6.37 2.26 7.00
N VAL A 66 -6.86 3.49 6.92
CA VAL A 66 -6.06 4.66 6.55
C VAL A 66 -5.57 5.32 7.83
N VAL A 67 -4.25 5.47 7.97
CA VAL A 67 -3.61 6.15 9.08
C VAL A 67 -3.08 7.49 8.63
N SER A 68 -3.63 8.57 9.19
CA SER A 68 -3.35 9.93 8.74
C SER A 68 -2.98 10.85 9.90
N SER A 69 -2.11 11.81 9.63
CA SER A 69 -1.73 12.86 10.57
C SER A 69 -1.82 14.21 9.89
N SER A 70 -2.30 15.24 10.58
CA SER A 70 -2.43 16.58 9.99
C SER A 70 -1.08 17.21 9.61
N ARG A 71 0.04 16.71 10.18
CA ARG A 71 1.41 17.21 9.98
C ARG A 71 2.10 16.72 8.70
N PHE A 72 1.59 15.67 8.05
CA PHE A 72 2.19 15.10 6.85
C PHE A 72 1.26 15.24 5.63
N ILE A 73 1.83 15.30 4.44
CA ILE A 73 1.07 15.24 3.17
C ILE A 73 0.79 13.80 2.73
N ASN A 74 1.49 12.83 3.31
CA ASN A 74 1.25 11.41 3.11
C ASN A 74 0.25 10.83 4.11
N GLU A 75 -0.26 9.66 3.78
CA GLU A 75 -0.99 8.76 4.67
C GLU A 75 -0.49 7.33 4.52
N THR A 76 -0.65 6.54 5.58
CA THR A 76 -0.35 5.11 5.55
C THR A 76 -1.62 4.35 5.29
N VAL A 77 -1.58 3.36 4.41
CA VAL A 77 -2.69 2.43 4.19
C VAL A 77 -2.25 1.05 4.66
N ILE A 78 -3.02 0.46 5.57
CA ILE A 78 -2.82 -0.93 6.00
C ILE A 78 -3.96 -1.74 5.40
N LEU A 79 -3.63 -2.59 4.44
CA LEU A 79 -4.54 -3.54 3.83
C LEU A 79 -4.49 -4.86 4.60
N ARG A 80 -5.65 -5.49 4.80
CA ARG A 80 -5.78 -6.83 5.38
C ARG A 80 -6.55 -7.74 4.44
N GLY A 81 -6.06 -8.95 4.31
CA GLY A 81 -6.55 -9.90 3.34
C GLY A 81 -6.17 -11.32 3.66
N THR A 82 -6.41 -12.19 2.70
CA THR A 82 -6.06 -13.60 2.78
C THR A 82 -5.23 -13.96 1.55
N ASN A 83 -4.14 -14.71 1.75
CA ASN A 83 -3.34 -15.20 0.64
C ASN A 83 -3.90 -16.48 0.01
N LYS A 84 -3.24 -16.97 -1.04
CA LYS A 84 -3.59 -18.23 -1.73
C LYS A 84 -3.55 -19.48 -0.82
N HIS A 85 -2.88 -19.40 0.34
CA HIS A 85 -2.79 -20.46 1.33
C HIS A 85 -3.86 -20.36 2.42
N GLY A 86 -4.76 -19.39 2.35
CA GLY A 86 -5.80 -19.18 3.36
C GLY A 86 -5.30 -18.49 4.63
N GLN A 87 -4.09 -17.92 4.61
CA GLN A 87 -3.51 -17.24 5.77
C GLN A 87 -3.83 -15.74 5.74
N ASP A 88 -4.11 -15.20 6.92
CA ASP A 88 -4.35 -13.77 7.13
C ASP A 88 -3.05 -12.97 6.95
N VAL A 89 -3.05 -12.05 5.99
CA VAL A 89 -1.89 -11.25 5.59
C VAL A 89 -2.21 -9.77 5.57
N PHE A 90 -1.16 -8.94 5.69
CA PHE A 90 -1.25 -7.50 5.55
C PHE A 90 -0.25 -6.95 4.54
N LEU A 91 -0.60 -5.78 3.99
CA LEU A 91 0.27 -4.95 3.16
C LEU A 91 0.19 -3.50 3.64
N GLY A 92 1.33 -2.91 3.94
CA GLY A 92 1.48 -1.52 4.37
C GLY A 92 2.01 -0.65 3.23
N LEU A 93 1.31 0.45 2.97
CA LEU A 93 1.68 1.44 1.96
C LEU A 93 1.79 2.84 2.54
N LEU A 94 2.63 3.68 1.93
CA LEU A 94 2.73 5.11 2.14
C LEU A 94 2.34 5.81 0.84
N LEU A 95 1.22 6.52 0.84
CA LEU A 95 0.68 7.19 -0.33
C LEU A 95 0.52 8.68 -0.07
N ASP A 96 0.43 9.50 -1.10
CA ASP A 96 0.02 10.89 -0.89
C ASP A 96 -1.47 10.89 -0.45
N LYS A 97 -1.87 11.86 0.38
CA LYS A 97 -3.22 11.88 0.93
C LYS A 97 -4.28 11.87 -0.16
N TYR A 98 -5.33 11.08 0.07
CA TYR A 98 -6.46 10.86 -0.83
C TYR A 98 -6.15 10.03 -2.06
N GLU A 99 -4.89 9.71 -2.37
CA GLU A 99 -4.53 8.88 -3.53
C GLU A 99 -5.21 7.51 -3.45
N PHE A 100 -5.20 6.89 -2.27
CA PHE A 100 -5.85 5.59 -2.08
C PHE A 100 -7.37 5.69 -2.24
N ARG A 101 -8.02 6.71 -1.65
CA ARG A 101 -9.46 6.90 -1.78
C ARG A 101 -9.87 7.18 -3.23
N SER A 102 -9.16 8.06 -3.91
CA SER A 102 -9.36 8.32 -5.34
C SER A 102 -9.19 7.06 -6.18
N PHE A 103 -8.31 6.14 -5.78
CA PHE A 103 -8.21 4.83 -6.40
C PHE A 103 -9.42 3.93 -6.09
N LEU A 104 -9.97 3.95 -4.86
CA LEU A 104 -11.18 3.19 -4.53
C LEU A 104 -12.44 3.71 -5.25
N ASP A 105 -12.54 5.03 -5.44
CA ASP A 105 -13.72 5.69 -6.00
C ASP A 105 -13.79 5.61 -7.54
N LYS A 106 -12.77 5.03 -8.18
CA LYS A 106 -12.78 4.70 -9.62
C LYS A 106 -13.66 3.48 -9.91
N GLU A 107 -14.96 3.56 -9.61
CA GLU A 107 -15.98 2.61 -10.09
C GLU A 107 -16.79 3.23 -11.26
N ASP A 108 -17.12 2.37 -12.23
CA ASP A 108 -17.97 2.50 -13.42
C ASP A 108 -17.46 3.17 -14.71
N GLU A 109 -16.84 4.35 -14.73
CA GLU A 109 -16.62 5.06 -16.03
C GLU A 109 -15.43 4.57 -16.88
N LEU A 110 -14.47 3.89 -16.26
CA LEU A 110 -13.13 3.73 -16.83
C LEU A 110 -12.89 2.34 -17.47
N CYS A 111 -13.72 1.33 -17.19
CA CYS A 111 -13.48 -0.05 -17.65
C CYS A 111 -13.60 -0.27 -19.17
N LEU A 112 -14.05 0.71 -19.96
CA LEU A 112 -14.26 0.56 -21.40
C LEU A 112 -13.16 1.21 -22.27
N PHE A 113 -12.34 2.14 -21.75
CA PHE A 113 -11.45 2.95 -22.61
C PHE A 113 -10.04 3.23 -22.07
N ILE A 114 -9.62 2.64 -20.95
CA ILE A 114 -8.28 2.93 -20.40
C ILE A 114 -7.18 2.37 -21.29
N SER A 115 -6.29 3.27 -21.73
CA SER A 115 -5.04 2.95 -22.39
C SER A 115 -3.87 2.73 -21.42
N ASP A 116 -3.97 3.22 -20.17
CA ASP A 116 -2.86 3.21 -19.21
C ASP A 116 -3.22 2.52 -17.87
N LEU A 117 -2.51 1.42 -17.59
CA LEU A 117 -2.63 0.66 -16.35
C LEU A 117 -2.30 1.49 -15.10
N ASP A 118 -1.44 2.51 -15.23
CA ASP A 118 -1.05 3.38 -14.12
C ASP A 118 -2.24 4.21 -13.60
N GLU A 119 -3.34 4.31 -14.37
CA GLU A 119 -4.56 5.02 -13.96
C GLU A 119 -5.54 4.15 -13.16
N ILE A 120 -5.40 2.83 -13.14
CA ILE A 120 -6.34 1.91 -12.45
C ILE A 120 -5.69 0.92 -11.50
N CYS A 121 -4.38 1.03 -11.32
CA CYS A 121 -3.62 0.18 -10.43
C CYS A 121 -2.74 1.03 -9.53
N ILE A 122 -2.48 0.54 -8.32
CA ILE A 122 -1.42 1.11 -7.47
C ILE A 122 -0.19 0.21 -7.63
N PHE A 123 0.82 0.70 -8.34
CA PHE A 123 2.10 0.00 -8.47
C PHE A 123 2.93 0.15 -7.19
N LEU A 124 3.39 -0.97 -6.65
CA LEU A 124 4.27 -1.01 -5.49
C LEU A 124 5.70 -0.68 -5.94
N ASN A 125 6.36 0.19 -5.18
CA ASN A 125 7.74 0.59 -5.41
C ASN A 125 8.41 1.03 -4.10
N ASN A 126 9.71 1.33 -4.16
CA ASN A 126 10.50 1.73 -2.99
C ASN A 126 10.04 3.02 -2.29
N ASN A 127 9.14 3.80 -2.90
CA ASN A 127 8.60 5.02 -2.31
C ASN A 127 7.31 4.78 -1.53
N ASN A 128 6.47 3.85 -1.97
CA ASN A 128 5.17 3.61 -1.36
C ASN A 128 5.07 2.29 -0.59
N TYR A 129 5.92 1.30 -0.84
CA TYR A 129 5.89 0.06 -0.08
C TYR A 129 6.55 0.25 1.29
N LEU A 130 5.84 -0.08 2.36
CA LEU A 130 6.36 -0.01 3.73
C LEU A 130 6.69 -1.37 4.33
N GLY A 131 6.00 -2.44 3.90
CA GLY A 131 6.17 -3.76 4.49
C GLY A 131 4.92 -4.61 4.36
N SER A 132 5.06 -5.89 4.68
CA SER A 132 3.98 -6.88 4.54
C SER A 132 4.28 -8.14 5.35
N GLY A 133 3.31 -9.05 5.44
CA GLY A 133 3.50 -10.36 6.07
C GLY A 133 2.22 -10.93 6.66
N LEU A 134 2.35 -11.99 7.47
CA LEU A 134 1.22 -12.58 8.22
C LEU A 134 0.70 -11.61 9.27
N ILE A 135 -0.61 -11.59 9.54
CA ILE A 135 -1.18 -10.71 10.58
C ILE A 135 -0.84 -11.23 11.98
N ASN A 136 -0.95 -12.54 12.23
CA ASN A 136 -0.71 -13.17 13.54
C ASN A 136 -1.44 -12.43 14.67
N GLU A 137 -2.75 -12.18 14.49
CA GLU A 137 -3.64 -11.50 15.44
C GLU A 137 -3.30 -10.03 15.76
N ARG A 138 -2.29 -9.43 15.11
CA ARG A 138 -1.92 -8.03 15.33
C ARG A 138 -3.04 -7.07 14.93
N SER A 139 -3.27 -6.08 15.79
CA SER A 139 -4.13 -4.92 15.52
C SER A 139 -3.48 -3.94 14.53
N ASP A 140 -4.27 -3.06 13.89
CA ASP A 140 -3.73 -2.06 12.95
C ASP A 140 -2.75 -1.11 13.63
N LYS A 141 -2.96 -0.87 14.93
CA LYS A 141 -2.03 -0.10 15.75
C LYS A 141 -0.67 -0.79 15.86
N GLN A 142 -0.64 -2.10 16.12
CA GLN A 142 0.61 -2.85 16.17
C GLN A 142 1.30 -2.91 14.80
N LEU A 143 0.53 -3.21 13.74
CA LEU A 143 1.07 -3.22 12.37
C LEU A 143 1.65 -1.85 11.97
N PHE A 144 0.98 -0.75 12.32
CA PHE A 144 1.50 0.59 12.07
C PHE A 144 2.81 0.86 12.80
N ILE A 145 2.93 0.41 14.06
CA ILE A 145 4.17 0.55 14.84
C ILE A 145 5.30 -0.25 14.20
N ASP A 146 5.03 -1.46 13.72
CA ASP A 146 6.02 -2.30 13.03
C ASP A 146 6.50 -1.63 11.71
N LEU A 147 5.58 -0.98 10.99
CA LEU A 147 5.86 -0.30 9.72
C LEU A 147 6.57 1.05 9.87
N LYS A 148 6.49 1.70 11.03
CA LYS A 148 6.93 3.10 11.22
C LYS A 148 8.39 3.34 10.85
N ASN A 149 9.25 2.34 11.07
CA ASN A 149 10.69 2.43 10.79
C ASN A 149 10.99 2.43 9.28
N ASN A 150 10.04 1.95 8.46
CA ASN A 150 10.19 1.88 7.01
C ASN A 150 9.64 3.15 6.31
N MET A 151 9.05 4.10 7.05
CA MET A 151 8.45 5.34 6.53
C MET A 151 9.49 6.43 6.20
N VAL A 152 10.58 6.06 5.54
CA VAL A 152 11.71 6.97 5.23
C VAL A 152 11.36 8.08 4.24
N LYS A 153 10.23 7.94 3.52
CA LYS A 153 9.73 8.90 2.53
C LYS A 153 8.60 9.78 3.05
N LEU A 154 8.34 9.79 4.36
CA LEU A 154 7.29 10.59 4.97
C LEU A 154 7.56 12.10 4.75
N LYS A 155 6.62 12.83 4.13
CA LYS A 155 6.82 14.25 3.78
C LYS A 155 6.05 15.17 4.76
N PRO A 156 6.74 16.01 5.55
CA PRO A 156 6.07 16.97 6.43
C PRO A 156 5.45 18.11 5.63
N LYS A 157 4.30 18.64 6.08
CA LYS A 157 3.62 19.79 5.45
C LYS A 157 4.41 21.10 5.61
N MET A 158 5.18 21.19 6.68
CA MET A 158 5.97 22.36 7.03
C MET A 158 7.34 21.90 7.49
N ASN A 159 8.37 22.69 7.18
CA ASN A 159 9.72 22.48 7.69
C ASN A 159 9.73 22.88 9.18
N HIS A 160 9.34 21.96 10.04
CA HIS A 160 9.52 22.12 11.48
C HIS A 160 11.02 21.96 11.78
N LYS A 161 11.61 22.91 12.51
CA LYS A 161 13.03 22.84 12.88
C LYS A 161 13.28 22.03 14.17
N GLU A 162 12.21 21.48 14.75
CA GLU A 162 12.22 20.94 16.11
C GLU A 162 11.60 19.55 16.17
N LYS A 163 11.94 18.81 17.23
CA LYS A 163 11.25 17.57 17.64
C LYS A 163 9.83 17.91 18.06
N PHE A 164 8.86 17.16 17.59
CA PHE A 164 7.46 17.36 17.97
C PHE A 164 6.74 16.03 18.13
N CYS A 165 5.71 16.01 18.96
CA CYS A 165 4.77 14.89 19.00
C CYS A 165 3.64 15.14 18.01
N THR A 166 3.20 14.09 17.31
CA THR A 166 2.04 14.18 16.42
C THR A 166 1.09 13.01 16.60
N SER A 167 -0.20 13.29 16.43
CA SER A 167 -1.23 12.26 16.42
C SER A 167 -1.35 11.64 15.04
N PHE A 168 -1.35 10.32 15.00
CA PHE A 168 -1.76 9.50 13.87
C PHE A 168 -3.13 8.90 14.19
N ARG A 169 -4.11 9.18 13.33
CA ARG A 169 -5.51 8.76 13.48
C ARG A 169 -5.82 7.66 12.47
N PHE A 170 -6.52 6.63 12.91
CA PHE A 170 -6.86 5.44 12.13
C PHE A 170 -8.32 5.56 11.70
N PHE A 171 -8.55 5.48 10.40
CA PHE A 171 -9.87 5.59 9.78
C PHE A 171 -10.21 4.28 9.08
N ASN A 172 -11.42 3.77 9.31
CA ASN A 172 -11.93 2.60 8.62
C ASN A 172 -12.40 2.95 7.19
N LYS A 173 -12.96 1.96 6.48
CA LYS A 173 -13.52 2.12 5.14
C LYS A 173 -14.58 3.23 5.02
N ASP A 174 -15.38 3.41 6.07
CA ASP A 174 -16.48 4.39 6.12
C ASP A 174 -15.98 5.79 6.55
N ASN A 175 -14.65 6.00 6.58
CA ASN A 175 -14.00 7.22 7.05
C ASN A 175 -14.28 7.58 8.52
N ILE A 176 -14.67 6.60 9.33
CA ILE A 176 -14.89 6.77 10.76
C ILE A 176 -13.56 6.54 11.49
N MET A 177 -13.20 7.47 12.37
CA MET A 177 -12.02 7.31 13.23
C MET A 177 -12.26 6.20 14.24
N VAL A 178 -11.43 5.16 14.22
CA VAL A 178 -11.53 3.98 15.09
C VAL A 178 -10.42 3.91 16.14
N ASN A 179 -9.30 4.61 15.91
CA ASN A 179 -8.17 4.62 16.84
C ASN A 179 -7.31 5.88 16.66
N SER A 180 -6.43 6.15 17.62
CA SER A 180 -5.35 7.12 17.47
C SER A 180 -4.14 6.77 18.32
N ILE A 181 -2.96 7.21 17.88
CA ILE A 181 -1.72 7.13 18.65
C ILE A 181 -0.98 8.47 18.55
N ILE A 182 -0.13 8.74 19.53
CA ILE A 182 0.77 9.89 19.51
C ILE A 182 2.18 9.35 19.39
N ILE A 183 2.93 9.86 18.40
CA ILE A 183 4.30 9.46 18.13
C ILE A 183 5.21 10.67 18.18
N PRO A 184 6.35 10.60 18.91
CA PRO A 184 7.41 11.59 18.80
C PRO A 184 8.11 11.51 17.44
N VAL A 185 8.29 12.67 16.81
CA VAL A 185 8.91 12.82 15.50
C VAL A 185 10.19 13.62 15.63
N GLU A 186 11.24 13.14 14.99
CA GLU A 186 12.49 13.87 14.81
C GLU A 186 12.69 14.15 13.32
N LEU A 187 12.95 15.42 12.99
CA LEU A 187 13.30 15.84 11.63
C LEU A 187 14.82 16.07 11.57
N SER A 188 15.48 15.44 10.61
CA SER A 188 16.89 15.66 10.30
C SER A 188 17.02 16.20 8.88
N ASN A 189 17.79 17.27 8.70
CA ASN A 189 18.13 17.76 7.36
C ASN A 189 19.31 16.95 6.84
N ILE A 190 19.15 16.31 5.69
CA ILE A 190 20.26 15.66 4.99
C ILE A 190 20.53 16.42 3.70
N GLY A 191 21.59 17.24 3.73
CA GLY A 191 22.32 17.71 2.54
C GLY A 191 21.81 18.96 1.81
N ALA A 192 22.65 19.45 0.89
CA ALA A 192 22.55 20.72 0.13
C ALA A 192 21.28 20.88 -0.75
N THR A 193 20.40 19.88 -0.78
CA THR A 193 19.18 19.80 -1.59
C THR A 193 17.89 20.12 -0.82
N ASN A 194 17.96 20.57 0.44
CA ASN A 194 16.80 20.86 1.31
C ASN A 194 15.85 19.66 1.53
N THR A 195 16.34 18.44 1.42
CA THR A 195 15.55 17.22 1.69
C THR A 195 15.50 16.95 3.18
N THR A 196 14.34 17.18 3.80
CA THR A 196 14.07 16.84 5.20
C THR A 196 13.76 15.35 5.35
N THR A 197 14.54 14.65 6.16
CA THR A 197 14.31 13.26 6.56
C THR A 197 13.49 13.24 7.85
N VAL A 198 12.53 12.32 7.94
CA VAL A 198 11.63 12.18 9.08
C VAL A 198 11.86 10.82 9.74
N THR A 199 12.05 10.82 11.05
CA THR A 199 12.16 9.61 11.87
C THR A 199 11.05 9.58 12.92
N LEU A 200 10.29 8.49 12.94
CA LEU A 200 9.25 8.22 13.92
C LEU A 200 9.82 7.40 15.08
N LYS A 201 9.86 7.97 16.30
CA LYS A 201 10.44 7.30 17.49
C LYS A 201 9.50 6.34 18.18
#